data_AF-A0A974DPR6-F1
#
_entry.id   AF-A0A974DPR6-F1
#
_cell.length_a   1.000
_cell.length_b   1.000
_cell.length_c   1.000
_cell.angle_alpha   90.00
_cell.angle_beta   90.00
_cell.angle_gamma   90.00
#
_symmetry.space_group_name_H-M   'P 1'
#
loop_
_entity.id
_entity.type
_entity.pdbx_description
1 polymer ?
#
loop_
_entity_poly.entity_id
_entity_poly.type
_entity_poly.pdbx_seq_one_letter_code
_entity_poly.pdbx_strand_id
1 'polypeptide(L)'
;MTLSCVKIQGYWTQVTFISKVMVLPIEPTPTAALLGLTMGHDFSKEGRVFLQTLLYYAQKMIILKWNRPLAPTIEAWKVLVNAALPFYKEAYIARGCQDKFIDIWLLWILNPDTNSPGVL
;
A
#
# COMPACT_ATOMS: atom_id res chain seq x y z
N MET A 1 20.04 -11.56 5.02
CA MET A 1 19.36 -11.50 3.71
C MET A 1 19.48 -10.07 3.21
N THR A 2 20.43 -9.80 2.31
CA THR A 2 20.96 -8.45 2.09
C THR A 2 20.05 -7.61 1.20
N LEU A 3 19.54 -6.51 1.78
CA LEU A 3 18.80 -5.40 1.16
C LEU A 3 19.63 -4.58 0.15
N SER A 4 20.79 -5.07 -0.29
CA SER A 4 21.77 -4.37 -1.14
C SER A 4 21.43 -4.34 -2.63
N CYS A 5 20.23 -4.75 -3.03
CA CYS A 5 19.79 -4.66 -4.41
C CYS A 5 19.31 -3.24 -4.73
N VAL A 6 20.09 -2.51 -5.53
CA VAL A 6 19.79 -1.14 -5.99
C VAL A 6 18.38 -1.03 -6.60
N LYS A 7 17.91 -2.06 -7.30
CA LYS A 7 16.56 -2.09 -7.89
C LYS A 7 15.45 -2.06 -6.83
N ILE A 8 15.64 -2.82 -5.75
CA ILE A 8 14.67 -2.91 -4.66
C ILE A 8 14.70 -1.62 -3.85
N GLN A 9 15.89 -1.09 -3.57
CA GLN A 9 16.05 0.18 -2.87
C GLN A 9 15.39 1.34 -3.64
N GLY A 10 15.61 1.42 -4.96
CA GLY A 10 14.98 2.44 -5.81
C GLY A 10 13.45 2.32 -5.87
N TYR A 11 12.91 1.10 -5.85
CA TYR A 11 11.47 0.88 -5.72
C TYR A 11 10.95 1.33 -4.35
N TRP A 12 11.66 1.03 -3.26
CA TRP A 12 11.27 1.48 -1.91
C TRP A 12 11.23 2.99 -1.78
N THR A 13 12.19 3.71 -2.38
CA THR A 13 12.14 5.17 -2.43
C THR A 13 10.87 5.66 -3.11
N GLN A 14 10.35 4.97 -4.12
CA GLN A 14 9.07 5.32 -4.74
C GLN A 14 7.87 4.96 -3.85
N VAL A 15 7.95 3.87 -3.08
CA VAL A 15 6.90 3.45 -2.14
C VAL A 15 6.74 4.42 -0.95
N THR A 16 7.70 5.32 -0.70
CA THR A 16 7.51 6.48 0.20
C THR A 16 6.30 7.35 -0.18
N PHE A 17 5.74 7.19 -1.37
CA PHE A 17 4.43 7.72 -1.74
C PHE A 17 3.32 7.39 -0.73
N ILE A 18 3.39 6.25 -0.02
CA ILE A 18 2.46 5.93 1.07
C ILE A 18 2.42 7.07 2.12
N SER A 19 3.57 7.65 2.45
CA SER A 19 3.68 8.80 3.37
C SER A 19 2.93 10.02 2.85
N LYS A 20 2.93 10.25 1.53
CA LYS A 20 2.15 11.31 0.87
C LYS A 20 0.64 11.02 0.95
N VAL A 21 0.22 9.78 0.70
CA VAL A 21 -1.20 9.38 0.75
C VAL A 21 -1.76 9.45 2.17
N MET A 22 -0.98 9.01 3.15
CA MET A 22 -1.39 8.99 4.55
C MET A 22 -1.19 10.34 5.26
N VAL A 23 -0.56 11.33 4.59
CA VAL A 23 -0.20 12.63 5.18
C VAL A 23 0.60 12.45 6.49
N LEU A 24 1.50 11.46 6.51
CA LEU A 24 2.28 11.10 7.69
C LEU A 24 3.74 10.90 7.31
N PRO A 25 4.69 11.36 8.13
CA PRO A 25 6.11 11.08 7.95
C PRO A 25 6.38 9.62 8.36
N ILE A 26 5.96 8.70 7.52
CA ILE A 26 6.40 7.31 7.60
C ILE A 26 7.77 7.31 6.95
N GLU A 27 8.83 7.03 7.70
CA GLU A 27 10.10 6.59 7.13
C GLU A 27 9.93 5.10 6.82
N PRO A 28 9.62 4.71 5.57
CA PRO A 28 9.46 3.31 5.24
C PRO A 28 10.87 2.78 5.05
N THR A 29 11.55 2.47 6.15
CA THR A 29 12.77 1.68 6.04
C THR A 29 12.38 0.35 5.39
N PRO A 30 13.17 -0.18 4.43
CA PRO A 30 12.85 -1.44 3.79
C PRO A 30 12.59 -2.57 4.78
N THR A 31 13.28 -2.56 5.92
CA THR A 31 13.08 -3.48 7.04
C THR A 31 11.72 -3.29 7.72
N ALA A 32 11.33 -2.06 8.05
CA ALA A 32 10.01 -1.78 8.63
C ALA A 32 8.88 -2.17 7.66
N ALA A 33 9.07 -1.89 6.38
CA ALA A 33 8.12 -2.23 5.33
C ALA A 33 8.02 -3.74 5.10
N LEU A 34 9.13 -4.49 5.13
CA LEU A 34 9.15 -5.97 4.99
C LEU A 34 8.59 -6.69 6.21
N LEU A 35 8.85 -6.17 7.40
CA LEU A 35 8.45 -6.81 8.66
C LEU A 35 7.09 -6.29 9.17
N GLY A 36 6.44 -5.38 8.44
CA GLY A 36 5.16 -4.78 8.85
C GLY A 36 5.27 -3.97 10.14
N LEU A 37 6.46 -3.48 10.47
CA LEU A 37 6.73 -2.74 11.70
C LEU A 37 6.27 -1.29 11.52
N THR A 38 5.11 -0.98 12.06
CA THR A 38 4.62 0.40 12.21
C THR A 38 5.26 0.99 13.48
N MET A 39 6.56 1.30 13.43
CA MET A 39 7.28 1.83 14.61
C MET A 39 6.84 3.27 14.90
N GLY A 40 6.39 3.54 16.13
CA GLY A 40 6.38 4.88 16.73
C GLY A 40 5.23 5.83 16.40
N HIS A 41 4.30 5.47 15.52
CA HIS A 41 3.13 6.31 15.22
C HIS A 41 1.83 5.72 15.78
N ASP A 42 1.04 6.56 16.45
CA ASP A 42 -0.31 6.23 16.93
C ASP A 42 -1.31 6.22 15.77
N PHE A 43 -1.32 5.11 15.02
CA PHE A 43 -2.34 4.88 14.00
C PHE A 43 -3.68 4.49 14.64
N SER A 44 -4.79 5.02 14.10
CA SER A 44 -6.10 4.41 14.30
C SER A 44 -6.10 2.95 13.82
N LYS A 45 -7.08 2.16 14.26
CA LYS A 45 -7.17 0.75 13.84
C LYS A 45 -7.29 0.65 12.32
N GLU A 46 -8.10 1.52 11.73
CA GLU A 46 -8.37 1.63 10.31
C GLU A 46 -7.11 2.09 9.55
N GLY A 47 -6.41 3.11 10.06
CA GLY A 47 -5.16 3.59 9.48
C GLY A 47 -4.05 2.53 9.50
N ARG A 48 -3.99 1.70 10.56
CA ARG A 48 -3.06 0.57 10.64
C ARG A 48 -3.39 -0.51 9.61
N VAL A 49 -4.66 -0.88 9.49
CA VAL A 49 -5.12 -1.85 8.48
C VAL A 49 -4.82 -1.34 7.07
N PHE A 50 -5.07 -0.06 6.82
CA PHE A 50 -4.77 0.58 5.53
C PHE A 50 -3.27 0.51 5.21
N LEU A 51 -2.41 0.97 6.12
CA LEU A 51 -0.96 0.96 5.95
C LEU A 51 -0.43 -0.46 5.72
N GLN A 52 -0.84 -1.43 6.55
CA GLN A 52 -0.42 -2.83 6.41
C GLN A 52 -0.85 -3.42 5.07
N THR A 53 -2.04 -3.05 4.58
CA THR A 53 -2.53 -3.49 3.27
C THR A 53 -1.66 -2.91 2.14
N LEU A 54 -1.34 -1.62 2.19
CA LEU A 54 -0.47 -0.98 1.19
C LEU A 54 0.94 -1.59 1.17
N LEU A 55 1.52 -1.82 2.36
CA LEU A 55 2.82 -2.47 2.52
C LEU A 55 2.80 -3.90 1.98
N TYR A 56 1.75 -4.67 2.27
CA TYR A 56 1.56 -6.01 1.73
C TYR A 56 1.59 -6.02 0.19
N TYR A 57 0.90 -5.08 -0.47
CA TYR A 57 0.94 -4.99 -1.93
C TYR A 57 2.31 -4.58 -2.47
N ALA A 58 3.07 -3.74 -1.76
CA ALA A 58 4.44 -3.40 -2.14
C ALA A 58 5.37 -4.62 -2.03
N GLN A 59 5.25 -5.41 -0.96
CA GLN A 59 5.97 -6.68 -0.82
C GLN A 59 5.59 -7.68 -1.90
N LYS A 60 4.29 -7.83 -2.18
CA LYS A 60 3.78 -8.70 -3.24
C LYS A 60 4.37 -8.32 -4.60
N MET A 61 4.50 -7.02 -4.90
CA MET A 61 5.14 -6.54 -6.13
C MET A 61 6.61 -6.95 -6.22
N ILE A 62 7.36 -6.85 -5.13
CA ILE A 62 8.76 -7.30 -5.08
C ILE A 62 8.85 -8.79 -5.37
N ILE A 63 8.01 -9.61 -4.72
CA ILE A 63 7.99 -11.07 -4.92
C ILE A 63 7.63 -11.42 -6.37
N LEU A 64 6.59 -10.80 -6.93
CA LEU A 64 6.13 -11.05 -8.31
C LEU A 64 7.17 -10.66 -9.38
N LYS A 65 8.07 -9.72 -9.07
CA LYS A 65 9.08 -9.21 -9.99
C LYS A 65 10.50 -9.65 -9.63
N TRP A 66 10.70 -10.42 -8.56
CA TRP A 66 12.02 -10.80 -8.05
C TRP A 66 12.89 -11.49 -9.10
N ASN A 67 12.29 -12.37 -9.90
CA ASN A 67 12.97 -13.12 -10.96
C ASN A 67 12.85 -12.45 -12.35
N ARG A 68 12.35 -11.21 -12.44
CA ARG A 68 12.19 -10.50 -13.71
C ARG A 68 13.31 -9.46 -13.90
N PRO A 69 13.72 -9.18 -15.15
CA PRO A 69 14.76 -8.18 -15.42
C PRO A 69 14.30 -6.76 -15.06
N LEU A 70 13.00 -6.49 -15.19
CA LEU A 70 12.39 -5.19 -14.94
C LEU A 70 12.10 -4.99 -13.45
N ALA A 71 12.53 -3.85 -12.90
CA ALA A 71 12.23 -3.47 -11.54
C ALA A 71 10.71 -3.19 -11.36
N PRO A 72 10.14 -3.44 -10.17
CA PRO A 72 8.81 -2.98 -9.82
C PRO A 72 8.75 -1.44 -9.84
N THR A 73 7.61 -0.89 -10.25
CA THR A 73 7.36 0.55 -10.31
C THR A 73 6.17 0.93 -9.44
N ILE A 74 6.13 2.19 -9.02
CA ILE A 74 4.99 2.72 -8.27
C ILE A 74 3.66 2.58 -9.01
N GLU A 75 3.65 2.82 -10.33
CA GLU A 75 2.42 2.72 -11.13
C GLU A 75 1.90 1.27 -11.20
N ALA A 76 2.80 0.29 -11.36
CA ALA A 76 2.41 -1.11 -11.30
C ALA A 76 1.86 -1.52 -9.92
N TRP A 77 2.39 -0.92 -8.86
CA TRP A 77 1.87 -1.11 -7.50
C TRP A 77 0.49 -0.48 -7.30
N LYS A 78 0.28 0.77 -7.76
CA LYS A 78 -1.05 1.42 -7.73
C LYS A 78 -2.08 0.61 -8.50
N VAL A 79 -1.75 0.13 -9.70
CA VAL A 79 -2.61 -0.76 -10.49
C VAL A 79 -2.97 -2.02 -9.72
N LEU A 80 -2.01 -2.63 -9.02
CA LEU A 80 -2.25 -3.83 -8.22
C LEU A 80 -3.19 -3.55 -7.03
N VAL A 81 -3.02 -2.42 -6.34
CA VAL A 81 -3.91 -2.00 -5.25
C VAL A 81 -5.32 -1.69 -5.78
N ASN A 82 -5.41 -0.95 -6.89
CA ASN A 82 -6.69 -0.57 -7.51
C ASN A 82 -7.47 -1.78 -8.03
N ALA A 83 -6.78 -2.78 -8.58
CA ALA A 83 -7.41 -4.03 -8.99
C ALA A 83 -8.02 -4.79 -7.80
N ALA A 84 -7.51 -4.57 -6.58
CA ALA A 84 -8.01 -5.22 -5.38
C ALA A 84 -9.19 -4.50 -4.71
N LEU A 85 -9.33 -3.18 -4.92
CA LEU A 85 -10.34 -2.33 -4.28
C LEU A 85 -11.78 -2.88 -4.39
N PRO A 86 -12.27 -3.32 -5.58
CA PRO A 86 -13.64 -3.83 -5.70
C PRO A 86 -13.89 -5.04 -4.80
N PHE A 87 -12.91 -5.93 -4.65
CA PHE A 87 -13.06 -7.11 -3.80
C PHE A 87 -13.13 -6.74 -2.31
N TYR A 88 -12.38 -5.72 -1.87
CA TYR A 88 -12.54 -5.20 -0.52
C TYR A 88 -13.93 -4.59 -0.34
N LYS A 89 -14.40 -3.76 -1.27
CA LYS A 89 -15.74 -3.15 -1.21
C LYS A 89 -16.82 -4.23 -1.04
N GLU A 90 -16.84 -5.22 -1.93
CA GLU A 90 -17.81 -6.32 -1.87
C GLU A 90 -17.71 -7.12 -0.57
N ALA A 91 -16.50 -7.42 -0.09
CA ALA A 91 -16.31 -8.14 1.16
C ALA A 91 -16.85 -7.39 2.40
N TYR A 92 -16.73 -6.06 2.43
CA TYR A 92 -17.29 -5.24 3.52
C TYR A 92 -18.81 -5.06 3.39
N ILE A 93 -19.33 -4.94 2.17
CA ILE A 93 -20.79 -4.93 1.90
C ILE A 93 -21.43 -6.24 2.34
N ALA A 94 -20.87 -7.38 1.96
CA ALA A 94 -21.39 -8.70 2.32
C ALA A 94 -21.40 -8.94 3.85
N ARG A 95 -20.56 -8.23 4.60
CA ARG A 95 -20.50 -8.27 6.07
C ARG A 95 -21.39 -7.22 6.75
N GLY A 96 -22.10 -6.41 5.99
CA GLY A 96 -22.92 -5.30 6.52
C GLY A 96 -22.11 -4.19 7.20
N CYS A 97 -20.82 -4.03 6.86
CA CYS A 97 -19.93 -3.02 7.44
C CYS A 97 -19.27 -2.14 6.38
N GLN A 98 -20.06 -1.65 5.43
CA GLN A 98 -19.61 -0.76 4.35
C GLN A 98 -18.91 0.50 4.89
N ASP A 99 -19.36 1.06 6.02
CA ASP A 99 -18.73 2.25 6.61
C ASP A 99 -17.24 2.02 6.92
N LYS A 100 -16.88 0.81 7.38
CA LYS A 100 -15.48 0.45 7.64
C LYS A 100 -14.64 0.41 6.36
N PHE A 101 -15.22 0.10 5.21
CA PHE A 101 -14.51 0.19 3.95
C PHE A 101 -14.16 1.64 3.64
N ILE A 102 -15.12 2.56 3.84
CA ILE A 102 -14.90 3.99 3.66
C ILE A 102 -13.81 4.46 4.63
N ASP A 103 -13.93 4.17 5.92
CA ASP A 103 -12.95 4.62 6.93
C ASP A 103 -11.50 4.18 6.63
N ILE A 104 -11.34 3.00 6.01
CA ILE A 104 -10.02 2.45 5.64
C ILE A 104 -9.52 3.02 4.31
N TRP A 105 -10.37 3.14 3.29
CA TRP A 105 -9.95 3.39 1.91
C TRP A 105 -10.20 4.81 1.40
N LEU A 106 -10.91 5.67 2.15
CA LEU A 106 -11.27 7.01 1.71
C LEU A 106 -10.06 7.83 1.25
N LEU A 107 -8.95 7.78 2.02
CA LEU A 107 -7.71 8.49 1.67
C LEU A 107 -7.10 8.01 0.37
N TRP A 108 -7.23 6.72 0.04
CA TRP A 108 -6.74 6.20 -1.23
C TRP A 108 -7.64 6.62 -2.39
N ILE A 109 -8.96 6.54 -2.21
CA ILE A 109 -9.93 6.75 -3.28
C ILE A 109 -9.99 8.24 -3.67
N LEU A 110 -9.98 9.13 -2.69
CA LEU A 110 -10.04 10.59 -2.93
C LEU A 110 -8.71 11.19 -3.41
N ASN A 111 -7.61 10.45 -3.36
CA ASN A 111 -6.31 10.97 -3.73
C ASN A 111 -6.14 10.95 -5.28
N PRO A 112 -5.93 12.10 -5.94
CA PRO A 112 -5.85 12.16 -7.40
C PRO A 112 -4.65 11.40 -7.96
N ASP A 113 -3.59 11.20 -7.17
CA ASP A 113 -2.37 10.52 -7.61
C ASP A 113 -2.50 8.98 -7.59
N THR A 114 -3.57 8.42 -7.01
CA THR A 114 -3.75 6.95 -6.92
C THR A 114 -4.42 6.37 -8.15
N ASN A 115 -4.99 7.19 -9.03
CA ASN A 115 -5.76 6.77 -10.21
C ASN A 115 -6.83 5.72 -9.85
N SER A 116 -7.43 5.83 -8.66
CA SER A 116 -8.43 4.86 -8.23
C SER A 116 -9.63 4.88 -9.18
N PRO A 117 -10.14 3.71 -9.62
CA PRO A 117 -11.40 3.69 -10.35
C PRO A 117 -12.48 4.29 -9.44
N GLY A 118 -13.50 4.94 -10.01
CA GLY A 118 -14.62 5.52 -9.26
C GLY A 118 -15.41 4.42 -8.53
N VAL A 119 -14.88 3.97 -7.39
CA VAL A 119 -15.35 2.84 -6.58
C VAL A 119 -16.18 3.32 -5.39
N LEU A 120 -16.46 4.62 -5.27
CA LEU A 120 -17.45 5.15 -4.31
C LEU A 120 -18.86 4.75 -4.76
#